data_AF-A0A7S2Y2Y2-F1
#
_entry.id   AF-A0A7S2Y2Y2-F1
#
_cell.length_a   1.000
_cell.length_b   1.000
_cell.length_c   1.000
_cell.angle_alpha   90.00
_cell.angle_beta   90.00
_cell.angle_gamma   90.00
#
_symmetry.space_group_name_H-M   'P 1'
#
loop_
_entity.id
_entity.type
_entity.pdbx_description
1 polymer ?
#
loop_
_entity_poly.entity_id
_entity_poly.type
_entity_poly.pdbx_seq_one_letter_code
_entity_poly.pdbx_strand_id
1 'polypeptide(L)'
;MDLFRPRQGRTVTWYTCGPTVYDACHMGHARAYLTFDILRRIMEDYFHFDLLYQLNITDVDDKIILRARQNKLMADYQSETQDLATVQADVEVAMAALHQKLQQKVKDLQEALPPDTPSKQVLQRQEELETATFKLDQFTTGSVQAVQELKASGNTTIADWMTASHDALAAHLDALRGSTVTDPQIYQDHARKFEREFWQDMTALGVKEPDVVTRVTEYVPQITEYIQGIIDNGFAYASDSGSVYFDTAKFKGAGYDYRKLKPGEEISAAEMAEGEGALAGGSSTE
;
A
#
# COMPACT_ATOMS: atom_id res chain seq x y z
N MET A 1 -6.98 33.27 -5.94
CA MET A 1 -7.80 32.54 -4.94
C MET A 1 -9.23 32.68 -5.40
N ASP A 2 -9.78 31.61 -5.96
CA ASP A 2 -11.16 31.61 -6.43
C ASP A 2 -12.10 31.44 -5.22
N LEU A 3 -13.23 32.15 -5.24
CA LEU A 3 -14.21 32.07 -4.17
C LEU A 3 -14.93 30.72 -4.23
N PHE A 4 -14.95 29.98 -3.12
CA PHE A 4 -15.71 28.73 -3.02
C PHE A 4 -17.22 29.01 -3.15
N ARG A 5 -17.87 28.34 -4.10
CA ARG A 5 -19.32 28.41 -4.32
C ARG A 5 -19.84 27.00 -4.62
N PRO A 6 -20.82 26.49 -3.84
CA PRO A 6 -21.42 25.19 -4.12
C PRO A 6 -22.13 25.19 -5.48
N ARG A 7 -22.22 24.00 -6.10
CA ARG A 7 -22.90 23.83 -7.39
C ARG A 7 -24.42 23.98 -7.29
N GLN A 8 -25.01 23.62 -6.15
CA GLN A 8 -26.45 23.60 -5.96
C GLN A 8 -26.83 24.24 -4.60
N GLY A 9 -27.23 25.51 -4.62
CA GLY A 9 -27.67 26.21 -3.41
C GLY A 9 -26.61 26.19 -2.30
N ARG A 10 -26.98 25.63 -1.13
CA ARG A 10 -26.09 25.43 0.02
C ARG A 10 -25.53 24.00 0.10
N THR A 11 -25.89 23.13 -0.84
CA THR A 11 -25.49 21.72 -0.82
C THR A 11 -24.08 21.54 -1.36
N VAL A 12 -23.22 20.92 -0.56
CA VAL A 12 -21.85 20.58 -0.91
C VAL A 12 -21.71 19.06 -0.95
N THR A 13 -21.49 18.51 -2.14
CA THR A 13 -21.09 17.11 -2.32
C THR A 13 -19.58 17.01 -2.21
N TRP A 14 -19.08 16.29 -1.21
CA TRP A 14 -17.65 16.21 -0.93
C TRP A 14 -17.20 14.75 -0.84
N TYR A 15 -16.16 14.42 -1.61
CA TYR A 15 -15.46 13.15 -1.55
C TYR A 15 -14.04 13.32 -0.99
N THR A 16 -13.60 12.37 -0.17
CA THR A 16 -12.20 12.20 0.23
C THR A 16 -11.77 10.76 0.03
N CYS A 17 -10.51 10.55 -0.37
CA CYS A 17 -9.91 9.22 -0.36
C CYS A 17 -9.85 8.70 1.07
N GLY A 18 -10.34 7.48 1.28
CA GLY A 18 -10.17 6.77 2.54
C GLY A 18 -8.98 5.79 2.51
N PRO A 19 -8.87 4.93 3.53
CA PRO A 19 -7.69 4.09 3.73
C PRO A 19 -7.66 2.87 2.81
N THR A 20 -6.44 2.41 2.51
CA THR A 20 -6.20 1.03 2.11
C THR A 20 -6.08 0.18 3.37
N VAL A 21 -7.04 -0.73 3.58
CA VAL A 21 -7.21 -1.47 4.84
C VAL A 21 -6.33 -2.72 4.91
N TYR A 22 -5.01 -2.53 4.78
CA TYR A 22 -4.03 -3.62 4.84
C TYR A 22 -3.33 -3.75 6.21
N ASP A 23 -3.33 -2.70 7.03
CA ASP A 23 -2.72 -2.69 8.37
C ASP A 23 -3.39 -1.61 9.26
N ALA A 24 -3.00 -1.57 10.53
CA ALA A 24 -3.50 -0.62 11.51
C ALA A 24 -3.17 0.84 11.11
N CYS A 25 -4.03 1.77 11.53
CA CYS A 25 -3.85 3.17 11.20
C CYS A 25 -2.71 3.82 12.00
N HIS A 26 -1.83 4.52 11.30
CA HIS A 26 -0.77 5.32 11.94
C HIS A 26 -1.17 6.79 12.11
N MET A 27 -0.39 7.57 12.85
CA MET A 27 -0.65 8.99 13.11
C MET A 27 -0.86 9.86 11.86
N GLY A 28 -0.26 9.50 10.72
CA GLY A 28 -0.50 10.19 9.46
C GLY A 28 -1.97 10.14 9.01
N HIS A 29 -2.65 9.00 9.19
CA HIS A 29 -4.07 8.83 8.90
C HIS A 29 -4.91 9.66 9.87
N ALA A 30 -4.63 9.54 11.18
CA ALA A 30 -5.32 10.31 12.21
C ALA A 30 -5.29 11.81 11.91
N ARG A 31 -4.11 12.37 11.59
CA ARG A 31 -3.97 13.78 11.21
C ARG A 31 -4.83 14.15 10.01
N ALA A 32 -4.83 13.33 8.95
CA ALA A 32 -5.59 13.61 7.73
C ALA A 32 -7.10 13.64 8.00
N TYR A 33 -7.65 12.60 8.62
CA TYR A 33 -9.10 12.50 8.85
C TYR A 33 -9.60 13.49 9.92
N LEU A 34 -8.79 13.79 10.95
CA LEU A 34 -9.10 14.89 11.86
C LEU A 34 -9.15 16.24 11.14
N THR A 35 -8.25 16.47 10.18
CA THR A 35 -8.26 17.71 9.40
C THR A 35 -9.53 17.82 8.55
N PHE A 36 -9.94 16.73 7.89
CA PHE A 36 -11.19 16.70 7.13
C PHE A 36 -12.42 16.88 8.02
N ASP A 37 -12.43 16.29 9.22
CA ASP A 37 -13.52 16.45 10.18
C ASP A 37 -13.63 17.90 10.69
N ILE A 38 -12.50 18.54 11.02
CA ILE A 38 -12.48 19.96 11.41
C ILE A 38 -13.03 20.83 10.27
N LEU A 39 -12.61 20.58 9.04
CA LEU A 39 -13.11 21.31 7.88
C LEU A 39 -14.61 21.08 7.67
N ARG A 40 -15.08 19.83 7.79
CA ARG A 40 -16.50 19.48 7.73
C ARG A 40 -17.30 20.26 8.76
N ARG A 41 -16.87 20.29 10.02
CA ARG A 41 -17.52 21.05 11.11
C ARG A 41 -17.53 22.54 10.83
N ILE A 42 -16.45 23.12 10.31
CA ILE A 42 -16.44 24.54 9.92
C ILE A 42 -17.48 24.80 8.82
N MET A 43 -17.57 23.93 7.82
CA MET A 43 -18.52 24.08 6.72
C MET A 43 -19.99 23.91 7.17
N GLU A 44 -20.28 22.91 8.01
CA GLU A 44 -21.61 22.62 8.55
C GLU A 44 -22.02 23.65 9.63
N ASP A 45 -21.19 23.86 10.66
CA ASP A 45 -21.59 24.57 11.88
C ASP A 45 -21.41 26.10 11.77
N TYR A 46 -20.34 26.57 11.10
CA TYR A 46 -20.06 28.00 10.98
C TYR A 46 -20.63 28.60 9.70
N PHE A 47 -20.45 27.91 8.57
CA PHE A 47 -20.95 28.39 7.28
C PHE A 47 -22.35 27.88 6.95
N HIS A 48 -22.91 26.93 7.72
CA HIS A 48 -24.26 26.38 7.54
C HIS A 48 -24.50 25.79 6.14
N PHE A 49 -23.52 25.09 5.57
CA PHE A 49 -23.70 24.33 4.33
C PHE A 49 -24.33 22.96 4.62
N ASP A 50 -25.08 22.44 3.65
CA ASP A 50 -25.65 21.09 3.70
C ASP A 50 -24.65 20.13 3.06
N LEU A 51 -23.88 19.42 3.86
CA LEU A 51 -22.82 18.53 3.36
C LEU A 51 -23.37 17.13 3.09
N LEU A 52 -22.99 16.57 1.94
CA LEU A 52 -23.06 15.14 1.63
C LEU A 52 -21.63 14.63 1.47
N TYR A 53 -21.09 14.08 2.55
CA TYR A 53 -19.71 13.63 2.67
C TYR A 53 -19.58 12.14 2.38
N GLN A 54 -18.71 11.80 1.42
CA GLN A 54 -18.44 10.45 0.93
C GLN A 54 -16.98 10.08 1.14
N LEU A 55 -16.72 8.84 1.53
CA LEU A 55 -15.38 8.29 1.69
C LEU A 55 -15.34 6.85 1.16
N ASN A 56 -14.30 6.51 0.41
CA ASN A 56 -14.10 5.13 -0.05
C ASN A 56 -13.27 4.31 0.96
N ILE A 57 -13.44 2.99 0.98
CA ILE A 57 -12.50 2.05 1.58
C ILE A 57 -11.86 1.26 0.43
N THR A 58 -10.54 1.31 0.33
CA THR A 58 -9.80 0.46 -0.61
C THR A 58 -9.59 -0.89 0.03
N ASP A 59 -10.52 -1.83 -0.24
CA ASP A 59 -10.54 -3.18 0.31
C ASP A 59 -10.05 -4.27 -0.67
N VAL A 60 -9.50 -3.86 -1.82
CA VAL A 60 -8.74 -4.70 -2.75
C VAL A 60 -7.52 -3.90 -3.20
N ASP A 61 -6.33 -4.43 -2.90
CA ASP A 61 -5.03 -3.83 -3.23
C ASP A 61 -3.95 -4.90 -3.06
N ASP A 62 -2.84 -4.78 -3.79
CA ASP A 62 -1.70 -5.69 -3.67
C ASP A 62 -1.12 -5.75 -2.26
N LYS A 63 -1.13 -4.62 -1.53
CA LYS A 63 -0.69 -4.56 -0.13
C LYS A 63 -1.58 -5.41 0.77
N ILE A 64 -2.89 -5.44 0.49
CA ILE A 64 -3.84 -6.31 1.21
C ILE A 64 -3.57 -7.77 0.89
N ILE A 65 -3.41 -8.11 -0.40
CA ILE A 65 -3.14 -9.48 -0.84
C ILE A 65 -1.86 -10.00 -0.19
N LEU A 66 -0.76 -9.25 -0.31
CA LEU A 66 0.53 -9.63 0.25
C LEU A 66 0.46 -9.82 1.76
N ARG A 67 -0.14 -8.86 2.49
CA ARG A 67 -0.18 -8.90 3.96
C ARG A 67 -1.08 -10.01 4.48
N ALA A 68 -2.25 -10.20 3.89
CA ALA A 68 -3.17 -11.27 4.27
C ALA A 68 -2.56 -12.66 4.00
N ARG A 69 -1.89 -12.82 2.85
CA ARG A 69 -1.18 -14.05 2.47
C ARG A 69 -0.05 -14.38 3.46
N GLN A 70 0.78 -13.40 3.76
CA GLN A 70 1.85 -13.52 4.76
C GLN A 70 1.30 -13.90 6.14
N ASN A 71 0.23 -13.25 6.60
CA ASN A 71 -0.40 -13.55 7.87
C ASN A 71 -0.96 -14.98 7.92
N LYS A 72 -1.59 -15.45 6.84
CA LYS A 72 -2.08 -16.83 6.75
C LYS A 72 -0.92 -17.84 6.82
N LEU A 73 0.13 -17.62 6.04
CA LEU A 73 1.29 -18.51 6.00
C LEU A 73 2.02 -18.57 7.34
N MET A 74 2.13 -17.44 8.04
CA MET A 74 2.69 -17.40 9.39
C MET A 74 1.84 -18.17 10.38
N ALA A 75 0.50 -18.04 10.32
CA ALA A 75 -0.42 -18.79 11.18
C ALA A 75 -0.35 -20.31 10.91
N ASP A 76 -0.29 -20.70 9.63
CA ASP A 76 -0.14 -22.10 9.23
C ASP A 76 1.19 -22.67 9.72
N TYR A 77 2.30 -21.94 9.49
CA TYR A 77 3.63 -22.32 9.94
C TYR A 77 3.68 -22.50 11.47
N GLN A 78 3.05 -21.60 12.23
CA GLN A 78 2.94 -21.73 13.69
C GLN A 78 2.18 -22.99 14.12
N SER A 79 1.17 -23.41 13.35
CA SER A 79 0.35 -24.58 13.67
C SER A 79 0.99 -25.91 13.24
N GLU A 80 1.73 -25.89 12.13
CA GLU A 80 2.37 -27.06 11.52
C GLU A 80 3.73 -27.38 12.17
N THR A 81 4.53 -26.35 12.48
CA THR A 81 5.91 -26.53 12.92
C THR A 81 6.01 -26.52 14.45
N GLN A 82 6.38 -27.66 15.02
CA GLN A 82 6.56 -27.82 16.48
C GLN A 82 8.03 -28.01 16.89
N ASP A 83 8.95 -28.08 15.91
CA ASP A 83 10.37 -28.29 16.15
C ASP A 83 11.16 -26.98 16.11
N LEU A 84 11.86 -26.69 17.21
CA LEU A 84 12.66 -25.46 17.35
C LEU A 84 13.84 -25.44 16.38
N ALA A 85 14.46 -26.59 16.09
CA ALA A 85 15.63 -26.64 15.20
C ALA A 85 15.25 -26.25 13.75
N THR A 86 14.09 -26.72 13.29
CA THR A 86 13.52 -26.33 11.99
C THR A 86 13.25 -24.82 11.95
N VAL A 87 12.63 -24.27 12.99
CA VAL A 87 12.36 -22.82 13.07
C VAL A 87 13.64 -22.00 13.03
N GLN A 88 14.68 -22.42 13.75
CA GLN A 88 15.96 -21.73 13.75
C GLN A 88 16.61 -21.74 12.35
N ALA A 89 16.58 -22.88 11.65
CA ALA A 89 17.12 -23.00 10.30
C ALA A 89 16.38 -22.08 9.31
N ASP A 90 15.05 -22.10 9.34
CA ASP A 90 14.23 -21.27 8.45
C ASP A 90 14.41 -19.78 8.73
N VAL A 91 14.52 -19.39 10.01
CA VAL A 91 14.82 -18.01 10.40
C VAL A 91 16.20 -17.57 9.91
N GLU A 92 17.23 -18.41 10.02
CA GLU A 92 18.57 -18.08 9.52
C GLU A 92 18.56 -17.82 8.01
N VAL A 93 17.89 -18.68 7.23
CA VAL A 93 17.74 -18.52 5.78
C VAL A 93 16.96 -17.25 5.46
N ALA A 94 15.83 -17.03 6.12
CA ALA A 94 14.96 -15.88 5.91
C ALA A 94 15.68 -14.55 6.22
N MET A 95 16.38 -14.49 7.35
CA MET A 95 17.14 -13.30 7.77
C MET A 95 18.27 -12.99 6.79
N ALA A 96 19.00 -14.00 6.32
CA ALA A 96 20.06 -13.82 5.34
C ALA A 96 19.51 -13.29 4.00
N ALA A 97 18.42 -13.87 3.50
CA ALA A 97 17.79 -13.45 2.26
C ALA A 97 17.28 -12.00 2.32
N LEU A 98 16.60 -11.62 3.41
CA LEU A 98 16.11 -10.25 3.58
C LEU A 98 17.26 -9.25 3.75
N HIS A 99 18.30 -9.60 4.51
CA HIS A 99 19.48 -8.76 4.65
C HIS A 99 20.13 -8.49 3.29
N GLN A 100 20.35 -9.54 2.49
CA GLN A 100 20.92 -9.42 1.15
C GLN A 100 20.06 -8.52 0.25
N LYS A 101 18.73 -8.68 0.29
CA LYS A 101 17.80 -7.85 -0.50
C LYS A 101 17.88 -6.37 -0.11
N LEU A 102 17.97 -6.06 1.18
CA LEU A 102 18.11 -4.68 1.66
C LEU A 102 19.46 -4.07 1.28
N GLN A 103 20.55 -4.83 1.43
CA GLN A 103 21.89 -4.40 1.00
C GLN A 103 21.96 -4.14 -0.50
N GLN A 104 21.39 -5.03 -1.32
CA GLN A 104 21.35 -4.86 -2.77
C GLN A 104 20.57 -3.60 -3.15
N LYS A 105 19.41 -3.35 -2.52
CA LYS A 105 18.64 -2.13 -2.77
C LYS A 105 19.42 -0.86 -2.46
N VAL A 106 20.15 -0.82 -1.33
CA VAL A 106 21.02 0.31 -0.98
C VAL A 106 22.13 0.48 -2.02
N LYS A 107 22.75 -0.62 -2.45
CA LYS A 107 23.79 -0.60 -3.47
C LYS A 107 23.28 -0.05 -4.80
N ASP A 108 22.12 -0.52 -5.27
CA ASP A 108 21.48 -0.03 -6.50
C ASP A 108 21.17 1.48 -6.41
N LEU A 109 20.77 1.95 -5.22
CA LEU A 109 20.51 3.36 -4.91
C LEU A 109 21.76 4.24 -4.90
N GLN A 110 22.94 3.67 -4.65
CA GLN A 110 24.23 4.36 -4.63
C GLN A 110 24.92 4.42 -6.00
N GLU A 111 24.44 3.68 -7.00
CA GLU A 111 25.02 3.71 -8.34
C GLU A 111 24.96 5.12 -8.95
N ALA A 112 26.02 5.48 -9.68
CA ALA A 112 26.16 6.82 -10.21
C ALA A 112 25.05 7.14 -11.23
N LEU A 113 24.33 8.22 -10.99
CA LEU A 113 23.34 8.73 -11.94
C LEU A 113 24.05 9.36 -13.16
N PRO A 114 23.44 9.28 -14.36
CA PRO A 114 23.94 9.97 -15.54
C PRO A 114 24.18 11.47 -15.27
N PRO A 115 25.21 12.10 -15.87
CA PRO A 115 25.55 13.50 -15.59
C PRO A 115 24.44 14.49 -15.99
N ASP A 116 23.57 14.12 -16.94
CA ASP A 116 22.45 14.95 -17.39
C ASP A 116 21.15 14.71 -16.59
N THR A 117 21.22 13.99 -15.47
CA THR A 117 20.04 13.68 -14.63
C THR A 117 19.46 14.97 -14.02
N PRO A 118 18.16 15.26 -14.19
CA PRO A 118 17.53 16.43 -13.59
C PRO A 118 17.72 16.49 -12.07
N SER A 119 18.00 17.67 -11.52
CA SER A 119 18.27 17.85 -10.07
C SER A 119 17.18 17.31 -9.16
N LYS A 120 15.92 17.32 -9.61
CA LYS A 120 14.79 16.76 -8.85
C LYS A 120 14.83 15.24 -8.73
N GLN A 121 15.23 14.53 -9.78
CA GLN A 121 15.41 13.07 -9.76
C GLN A 121 16.59 12.68 -8.86
N VAL A 122 17.65 13.50 -8.85
CA VAL A 122 18.77 13.33 -7.91
C VAL A 122 18.30 13.44 -6.46
N LEU A 123 17.49 14.45 -6.13
CA LEU A 123 16.92 14.62 -4.77
C LEU A 123 16.01 13.46 -4.38
N GLN A 124 15.12 13.01 -5.28
CA GLN A 124 14.25 11.86 -5.01
C GLN A 124 15.06 10.58 -4.77
N ARG A 125 16.11 10.33 -5.57
CA ARG A 125 17.01 9.19 -5.37
C ARG A 125 17.73 9.27 -4.03
N GLN A 126 18.13 10.47 -3.60
CA GLN A 126 18.74 10.69 -2.29
C GLN A 126 17.76 10.38 -1.15
N GLU A 127 16.52 10.84 -1.22
CA GLU A 127 15.47 10.51 -0.24
C GLU A 127 15.17 9.01 -0.18
N GLU A 128 15.13 8.34 -1.34
CA GLU A 128 14.98 6.89 -1.43
C GLU A 128 16.17 6.15 -0.82
N LEU A 129 17.40 6.64 -1.04
CA LEU A 129 18.62 6.08 -0.49
C LEU A 129 18.67 6.23 1.03
N GLU A 130 18.31 7.40 1.56
CA GLU A 130 18.21 7.64 3.00
C GLU A 130 17.18 6.69 3.63
N THR A 131 16.00 6.55 3.01
CA THR A 131 14.96 5.64 3.47
C THR A 131 15.42 4.18 3.45
N ALA A 132 16.10 3.74 2.38
CA ALA A 132 16.61 2.38 2.26
C ALA A 132 17.73 2.09 3.27
N THR A 133 18.64 3.06 3.47
CA THR A 133 19.73 2.96 4.45
C THR A 133 19.19 2.86 5.86
N PHE A 134 18.20 3.69 6.21
CA PHE A 134 17.52 3.63 7.49
C PHE A 134 16.85 2.27 7.74
N LYS A 135 16.17 1.71 6.74
CA LYS A 135 15.57 0.37 6.83
C LYS A 135 16.60 -0.73 7.04
N LEU A 136 17.74 -0.66 6.34
CA LEU A 136 18.84 -1.61 6.53
C LEU A 136 19.44 -1.51 7.94
N ASP A 137 19.64 -0.30 8.43
CA ASP A 137 20.16 -0.05 9.79
C ASP A 137 19.19 -0.57 10.85
N GLN A 138 17.89 -0.25 10.73
CA GLN A 138 16.84 -0.73 11.63
C GLN A 138 16.75 -2.26 11.62
N PHE A 139 16.87 -2.89 10.46
CA PHE A 139 16.85 -4.36 10.35
C PHE A 139 18.09 -5.00 10.98
N THR A 140 19.26 -4.39 10.80
CA THR A 140 20.53 -4.89 11.33
C THR A 140 20.61 -4.74 12.85
N THR A 141 20.26 -3.57 13.37
CA THR A 141 20.32 -3.25 14.80
C THR A 141 19.14 -3.82 15.58
N GLY A 142 17.98 -4.00 14.95
CA GLY A 142 16.80 -4.60 15.56
C GLY A 142 16.75 -6.11 15.39
N SER A 143 16.31 -6.58 14.23
CA SER A 143 15.99 -8.00 14.00
C SER A 143 17.22 -8.90 13.98
N VAL A 144 18.30 -8.51 13.29
CA VAL A 144 19.52 -9.35 13.21
C VAL A 144 20.16 -9.50 14.59
N GLN A 145 20.29 -8.39 15.33
CA GLN A 145 20.83 -8.42 16.68
C GLN A 145 19.96 -9.25 17.63
N ALA A 146 18.62 -9.09 17.59
CA ALA A 146 17.71 -9.88 18.41
C ALA A 146 17.85 -11.39 18.17
N VAL A 147 17.97 -11.82 16.90
CA VAL A 147 18.20 -13.23 16.56
C VAL A 147 19.56 -13.73 17.07
N GLN A 148 20.61 -12.91 17.02
CA GLN A 148 21.92 -13.25 17.55
C GLN A 148 21.90 -13.42 19.09
N GLU A 149 21.20 -12.54 19.79
CA GLU A 149 21.02 -12.62 21.25
C GLU A 149 20.23 -13.87 21.64
N LEU A 150 19.16 -14.20 20.91
CA LEU A 150 18.40 -15.44 21.10
C LEU A 150 19.31 -16.67 20.92
N LYS A 151 20.14 -16.69 19.87
CA LYS A 151 21.11 -17.77 19.63
C LYS A 151 22.13 -17.92 20.76
N ALA A 152 22.56 -16.81 21.38
CA ALA A 152 23.51 -16.82 22.49
C ALA A 152 22.88 -17.26 23.82
N SER A 153 21.59 -17.00 24.04
CA SER A 153 20.91 -17.23 25.32
C SER A 153 20.60 -18.70 25.65
N GLY A 154 20.51 -19.58 24.64
CA GLY A 154 20.36 -21.04 24.78
C GLY A 154 19.03 -21.54 25.35
N ASN A 155 18.22 -20.69 26.00
CA ASN A 155 16.88 -21.02 26.52
C ASN A 155 15.84 -20.12 25.83
N THR A 156 15.38 -20.55 24.66
CA THR A 156 14.47 -19.77 23.79
C THR A 156 13.28 -20.60 23.38
N THR A 157 12.16 -19.93 23.12
CA THR A 157 10.94 -20.55 22.63
C THR A 157 10.74 -20.27 21.14
N ILE A 158 9.95 -21.11 20.46
CA ILE A 158 9.57 -20.88 19.05
C ILE A 158 8.95 -19.48 18.88
N ALA A 159 8.13 -19.04 19.84
CA ALA A 159 7.48 -17.73 19.80
C ALA A 159 8.49 -16.57 19.81
N ASP A 160 9.60 -16.69 20.55
CA ASP A 160 10.64 -15.67 20.58
C ASP A 160 11.32 -15.52 19.22
N TRP A 161 11.66 -16.65 18.59
CA TRP A 161 12.27 -16.68 17.26
C TRP A 161 11.32 -16.13 16.19
N MET A 162 10.04 -16.54 16.20
CA MET A 162 9.04 -16.04 15.26
C MET A 162 8.78 -14.54 15.43
N THR A 163 8.79 -14.03 16.66
CA THR A 163 8.58 -12.59 16.93
C THR A 163 9.77 -11.77 16.44
N ALA A 164 11.00 -12.20 16.74
CA ALA A 164 12.21 -11.48 16.35
C ALA A 164 12.44 -11.44 14.83
N SER A 165 11.92 -12.44 14.11
CA SER A 165 12.14 -12.63 12.68
C SER A 165 10.87 -12.46 11.83
N HIS A 166 9.77 -11.99 12.41
CA HIS A 166 8.42 -12.01 11.80
C HIS A 166 8.43 -11.59 10.33
N ASP A 167 8.97 -10.41 10.02
CA ASP A 167 8.93 -9.86 8.66
C ASP A 167 9.81 -10.64 7.68
N ALA A 168 10.98 -11.12 8.14
CA ALA A 168 11.87 -11.94 7.32
C ALA A 168 11.24 -13.30 7.03
N LEU A 169 10.74 -13.97 8.07
CA LEU A 169 10.13 -15.29 7.97
C LEU A 169 8.85 -15.24 7.13
N ALA A 170 7.99 -14.23 7.34
CA ALA A 170 6.79 -14.03 6.55
C ALA A 170 7.11 -13.86 5.07
N ALA A 171 8.10 -13.02 4.73
CA ALA A 171 8.54 -12.84 3.34
C ALA A 171 9.16 -14.12 2.74
N HIS A 172 9.86 -14.91 3.55
CA HIS A 172 10.45 -16.18 3.12
C HIS A 172 9.37 -17.23 2.83
N LEU A 173 8.42 -17.41 3.75
CA LEU A 173 7.29 -18.32 3.56
C LEU A 173 6.44 -17.93 2.36
N ASP A 174 6.24 -16.62 2.16
CA ASP A 174 5.53 -16.06 1.01
C ASP A 174 6.21 -16.43 -0.32
N ALA A 175 7.53 -16.35 -0.39
CA ALA A 175 8.30 -16.76 -1.57
C ALA A 175 8.19 -18.27 -1.86
N LEU A 176 8.06 -19.10 -0.82
CA LEU A 176 7.98 -20.56 -0.97
C LEU A 176 6.56 -21.07 -1.24
N ARG A 177 5.56 -20.51 -0.56
CA ARG A 177 4.20 -21.05 -0.46
C ARG A 177 3.11 -20.02 -0.77
N GLY A 178 3.45 -18.80 -1.16
CA GLY A 178 2.48 -17.75 -1.49
C GLY A 178 1.45 -18.20 -2.52
N SER A 179 1.86 -18.93 -3.55
CA SER A 179 0.97 -19.46 -4.58
C SER A 179 -0.06 -20.47 -4.07
N THR A 180 0.13 -21.05 -2.88
CA THR A 180 -0.83 -21.99 -2.28
C THR A 180 -2.01 -21.30 -1.61
N VAL A 181 -1.92 -20.00 -1.34
CA VAL A 181 -2.99 -19.22 -0.71
C VAL A 181 -3.88 -18.63 -1.80
N THR A 182 -4.97 -19.31 -2.10
CA THR A 182 -5.88 -18.94 -3.21
C THR A 182 -7.29 -18.58 -2.78
N ASP A 183 -7.65 -18.83 -1.51
CA ASP A 183 -8.98 -18.55 -0.99
C ASP A 183 -9.24 -17.04 -0.88
N PRO A 184 -10.20 -16.49 -1.65
CA PRO A 184 -10.52 -15.07 -1.60
C PRO A 184 -10.97 -14.57 -0.22
N GLN A 185 -11.54 -15.44 0.60
CA GLN A 185 -12.05 -15.08 1.92
C GLN A 185 -10.93 -14.59 2.84
N ILE A 186 -9.71 -15.11 2.69
CA ILE A 186 -8.53 -14.70 3.47
C ILE A 186 -8.24 -13.21 3.28
N TYR A 187 -8.32 -12.73 2.03
CA TYR A 187 -8.06 -11.32 1.69
C TYR A 187 -9.20 -10.42 2.19
N GLN A 188 -10.45 -10.88 2.03
CA GLN A 188 -11.62 -10.13 2.48
C GLN A 188 -11.69 -10.01 4.00
N ASP A 189 -11.41 -11.08 4.73
CA ASP A 189 -11.42 -11.09 6.20
C ASP A 189 -10.33 -10.17 6.76
N HIS A 190 -9.14 -10.17 6.14
CA HIS A 190 -8.06 -9.25 6.48
C HIS A 190 -8.49 -7.80 6.27
N ALA A 191 -9.02 -7.46 5.09
CA ALA A 191 -9.50 -6.10 4.79
C ALA A 191 -10.60 -5.67 5.77
N ARG A 192 -11.58 -6.53 6.05
CA ARG A 192 -12.69 -6.24 6.97
C ARG A 192 -12.22 -6.08 8.42
N LYS A 193 -11.17 -6.79 8.84
CA LYS A 193 -10.55 -6.59 10.15
C LYS A 193 -10.01 -5.16 10.28
N PHE A 194 -9.14 -4.74 9.37
CA PHE A 194 -8.51 -3.42 9.46
C PHE A 194 -9.47 -2.28 9.16
N GLU A 195 -10.52 -2.52 8.37
CA GLU A 195 -11.63 -1.58 8.23
C GLU A 195 -12.33 -1.34 9.57
N ARG A 196 -12.63 -2.40 10.34
CA ARG A 196 -13.24 -2.25 11.68
C ARG A 196 -12.33 -1.49 12.64
N GLU A 197 -11.03 -1.82 12.65
CA GLU A 197 -10.04 -1.13 13.49
C GLU A 197 -9.92 0.35 13.11
N PHE A 198 -9.90 0.68 11.81
CA PHE A 198 -9.94 2.07 11.34
C PHE A 198 -11.14 2.84 11.90
N TRP A 199 -12.35 2.28 11.83
CA TRP A 199 -13.53 2.95 12.35
C TRP A 199 -13.52 3.08 13.88
N GLN A 200 -12.97 2.10 14.59
CA GLN A 200 -12.75 2.18 16.03
C GLN A 200 -11.81 3.35 16.38
N ASP A 201 -10.70 3.48 15.65
CA ASP A 201 -9.75 4.58 15.83
C ASP A 201 -10.38 5.94 15.53
N MET A 202 -11.11 6.06 14.40
CA MET A 202 -11.77 7.32 14.02
C MET A 202 -12.81 7.74 15.07
N THR A 203 -13.59 6.76 15.57
CA THR A 203 -14.56 6.99 16.65
C THR A 203 -13.86 7.44 17.93
N ALA A 204 -12.77 6.79 18.32
CA ALA A 204 -12.00 7.15 19.51
C ALA A 204 -11.38 8.56 19.43
N LEU A 205 -11.04 9.00 18.21
CA LEU A 205 -10.54 10.35 17.93
C LEU A 205 -11.64 11.41 17.83
N GLY A 206 -12.92 11.02 17.90
CA GLY A 206 -14.07 11.93 17.77
C GLY A 206 -14.34 12.41 16.34
N VAL A 207 -13.77 11.72 15.35
CA VAL A 207 -14.04 11.99 13.93
C VAL A 207 -15.47 11.54 13.61
N LYS A 208 -16.26 12.40 12.97
CA LYS A 208 -17.62 12.08 12.55
C LYS A 208 -17.58 11.12 11.35
N GLU A 209 -18.37 10.05 11.40
CA GLU A 209 -18.52 9.14 10.27
C GLU A 209 -19.05 9.88 9.02
N PRO A 210 -18.59 9.50 7.81
CA PRO A 210 -19.12 10.03 6.56
C PRO A 210 -20.58 9.62 6.35
N ASP A 211 -21.29 10.36 5.50
CA ASP A 211 -22.69 10.07 5.20
C ASP A 211 -22.81 8.85 4.27
N VAL A 212 -21.78 8.58 3.48
CA VAL A 212 -21.69 7.42 2.59
C VAL A 212 -20.28 6.83 2.65
N VAL A 213 -20.22 5.52 2.87
CA VAL A 213 -19.00 4.71 2.72
C VAL A 213 -19.15 3.82 1.50
N THR A 214 -18.17 3.83 0.60
CA THR A 214 -18.15 2.93 -0.57
C THR A 214 -16.94 2.01 -0.50
N ARG A 215 -17.12 0.72 -0.76
CA ARG A 215 -15.99 -0.23 -0.80
C ARG A 215 -15.70 -0.63 -2.24
N VAL A 216 -14.42 -0.78 -2.60
CA VAL A 216 -14.05 -1.11 -3.99
C VAL A 216 -14.73 -2.41 -4.44
N THR A 217 -14.75 -3.44 -3.58
CA THR A 217 -15.44 -4.72 -3.87
C THR A 217 -16.92 -4.59 -4.22
N GLU A 218 -17.62 -3.60 -3.67
CA GLU A 218 -19.06 -3.38 -3.87
C GLU A 218 -19.37 -2.70 -5.21
N TYR A 219 -18.37 -2.10 -5.86
CA TYR A 219 -18.52 -1.28 -7.06
C TYR A 219 -17.76 -1.84 -8.30
N VAL A 220 -17.22 -3.06 -8.22
CA VAL A 220 -16.50 -3.70 -9.34
C VAL A 220 -17.32 -3.68 -10.65
N PRO A 221 -18.62 -4.02 -10.67
CA PRO A 221 -19.40 -3.96 -11.91
C PRO A 221 -19.42 -2.56 -12.55
N GLN A 222 -19.63 -1.51 -11.74
CA GLN A 222 -19.65 -0.12 -12.19
C GLN A 222 -18.27 0.35 -12.66
N ILE A 223 -17.19 -0.11 -12.00
CA ILE A 223 -15.82 0.14 -12.42
C ILE A 223 -15.58 -0.48 -13.81
N THR A 224 -16.00 -1.72 -14.02
CA THR A 224 -15.84 -2.39 -15.33
C THR A 224 -16.65 -1.72 -16.44
N GLU A 225 -17.88 -1.28 -16.16
CA GLU A 225 -18.71 -0.53 -17.11
C GLU A 225 -18.07 0.82 -17.45
N TYR A 226 -17.54 1.53 -16.45
CA TYR A 226 -16.84 2.80 -16.65
C TYR A 226 -15.59 2.63 -17.52
N ILE A 227 -14.77 1.61 -17.25
CA ILE A 227 -13.58 1.28 -18.06
C ILE A 227 -13.99 0.93 -19.49
N GLN A 228 -15.06 0.15 -19.68
CA GLN A 228 -15.58 -0.16 -21.02
C GLN A 228 -15.97 1.12 -21.77
N GLY A 229 -16.61 2.09 -21.11
CA GLY A 229 -16.89 3.39 -21.71
C GLY A 229 -15.64 4.14 -22.15
N ILE A 230 -14.53 4.05 -21.41
CA ILE A 230 -13.25 4.66 -21.81
C ILE A 230 -12.68 3.96 -23.05
N ILE A 231 -12.76 2.63 -23.10
CA ILE A 231 -12.33 1.82 -24.26
C ILE A 231 -13.15 2.20 -25.50
N ASP A 232 -14.48 2.27 -25.37
CA ASP A 232 -15.39 2.59 -26.48
C ASP A 232 -15.16 4.00 -27.02
N ASN A 233 -14.79 4.95 -26.15
CA ASN A 233 -14.38 6.29 -26.54
C ASN A 233 -12.95 6.35 -27.12
N GLY A 234 -12.25 5.22 -27.15
CA GLY A 234 -10.91 5.09 -27.71
C GLY A 234 -9.80 5.67 -26.84
N PHE A 235 -10.01 5.89 -25.54
CA PHE A 235 -8.99 6.45 -24.63
C PHE A 235 -8.33 5.41 -23.73
N ALA A 236 -8.58 4.12 -23.96
CA ALA A 236 -7.89 3.03 -23.30
C ALA A 236 -7.49 1.95 -24.31
N TYR A 237 -6.47 1.16 -23.94
CA TYR A 237 -5.98 0.03 -24.72
C TYR A 237 -5.62 -1.13 -23.81
N ALA A 238 -5.74 -2.36 -24.32
CA ALA A 238 -5.25 -3.55 -23.64
C ALA A 238 -3.79 -3.83 -24.04
N SER A 239 -2.98 -4.27 -23.09
CA SER A 239 -1.64 -4.82 -23.34
C SER A 239 -1.71 -6.30 -23.70
N ASP A 240 -0.60 -6.82 -24.20
CA ASP A 240 -0.45 -8.26 -24.48
C ASP A 240 -0.53 -9.13 -23.21
N SER A 241 -0.23 -8.54 -22.04
CA SER A 241 -0.40 -9.18 -20.73
C SER A 241 -1.86 -9.26 -20.26
N GLY A 242 -2.79 -8.62 -20.97
CA GLY A 242 -4.21 -8.58 -20.63
C GLY A 242 -4.62 -7.43 -19.69
N SER A 243 -3.68 -6.61 -19.24
CA SER A 243 -3.95 -5.37 -18.48
C SER A 243 -4.55 -4.29 -19.39
N VAL A 244 -5.38 -3.40 -18.83
CA VAL A 244 -5.99 -2.28 -19.56
C VAL A 244 -5.42 -0.96 -19.04
N TYR A 245 -4.90 -0.14 -19.95
CA TYR A 245 -4.26 1.14 -19.64
C TYR A 245 -5.03 2.32 -20.24
N PHE A 246 -4.94 3.47 -19.57
CA PHE A 246 -5.49 4.73 -20.07
C PHE A 246 -4.46 5.47 -20.94
N ASP A 247 -4.84 5.83 -22.17
CA ASP A 247 -3.98 6.54 -23.12
C ASP A 247 -4.01 8.05 -22.87
N THR A 248 -3.09 8.50 -22.02
CA THR A 248 -2.95 9.93 -21.70
C THR A 248 -2.54 10.78 -22.91
N ALA A 249 -1.83 10.22 -23.90
CA ALA A 249 -1.38 10.95 -25.07
C ALA A 249 -2.55 11.21 -26.01
N LYS A 250 -3.38 10.20 -26.27
CA LYS A 250 -4.58 10.33 -27.09
C LYS A 250 -5.64 11.21 -26.43
N PHE A 251 -5.83 11.11 -25.11
CA PHE A 251 -6.75 11.98 -24.39
C PHE A 251 -6.36 13.46 -24.50
N LYS A 252 -5.07 13.78 -24.33
CA LYS A 252 -4.55 15.14 -24.56
C LYS A 252 -4.63 15.56 -26.02
N GLY A 253 -4.32 14.65 -26.95
CA GLY A 253 -4.42 14.89 -28.38
C GLY A 253 -5.83 15.24 -28.86
N ALA A 254 -6.85 14.76 -28.15
CA ALA A 254 -8.26 15.10 -28.37
C ALA A 254 -8.67 16.46 -27.75
N GLY A 255 -7.74 17.20 -27.15
CA GLY A 255 -7.99 18.53 -26.57
C GLY A 255 -8.43 18.53 -25.12
N TYR A 256 -8.43 17.37 -24.44
CA TYR A 256 -8.74 17.29 -23.02
C TYR A 256 -7.52 17.56 -22.14
N ASP A 257 -7.76 18.08 -20.93
CA ASP A 257 -6.71 18.32 -19.93
C ASP A 257 -6.55 17.10 -19.01
N TYR A 258 -5.46 16.35 -19.17
CA TYR A 258 -5.06 15.32 -18.21
C TYR A 258 -4.12 15.90 -17.17
N ARG A 259 -4.67 16.22 -15.99
CA ARG A 259 -3.92 16.80 -14.89
C ARG A 259 -3.14 15.73 -14.14
N LYS A 260 -1.81 15.83 -14.19
CA LYS A 260 -0.91 15.00 -13.39
C LYS A 260 -0.83 15.55 -11.97
N LEU A 261 -0.87 14.67 -10.97
CA LEU A 261 -0.64 15.02 -9.57
C LEU A 261 0.77 15.60 -9.36
N LYS A 262 1.75 15.13 -10.14
CA LYS A 262 3.12 15.65 -10.22
C LYS A 262 3.38 16.24 -11.62
N PRO A 263 3.05 17.52 -11.86
CA PRO A 263 3.27 18.15 -13.16
C PRO A 263 4.76 18.23 -13.49
N GLY A 264 5.15 17.78 -14.69
CA GLY A 264 6.54 17.83 -15.16
C GLY A 264 7.42 16.66 -14.72
N GLU A 265 6.87 15.66 -14.03
CA GLU A 265 7.58 14.42 -13.71
C GLU A 265 7.19 13.29 -14.67
N GLU A 266 8.20 12.54 -15.11
CA GLU A 266 8.00 11.23 -15.72
C GLU A 266 7.71 10.21 -14.63
N ILE A 267 6.83 9.26 -14.93
CA ILE A 267 6.47 8.20 -14.00
C ILE A 267 7.68 7.28 -13.90
N SER A 268 8.20 7.07 -12.69
CA SER A 268 9.32 6.17 -12.48
C SER A 268 8.93 4.72 -12.78
N ALA A 269 9.91 3.87 -13.09
CA ALA A 269 9.67 2.43 -13.28
C ALA A 269 9.00 1.77 -12.06
N ALA A 270 9.30 2.26 -10.85
CA ALA A 270 8.68 1.78 -9.62
C ALA A 270 7.20 2.22 -9.51
N GLU A 271 6.88 3.46 -9.88
CA GLU A 271 5.48 3.94 -9.91
C GLU A 271 4.67 3.25 -11.02
N MET A 272 5.30 2.92 -12.15
CA MET A 272 4.67 2.08 -13.18
C MET A 272 4.40 0.67 -12.65
N ALA A 273 5.38 0.02 -12.02
CA ALA A 273 5.21 -1.31 -11.44
C ALA A 273 4.15 -1.35 -10.31
N GLU A 274 4.03 -0.29 -9.50
CA GLU A 274 2.93 -0.18 -8.53
C GLU A 274 1.57 -0.06 -9.24
N GLY A 275 1.50 0.66 -10.36
CA GLY A 275 0.30 0.78 -11.18
C GLY A 275 -0.10 -0.50 -11.93
N GLU A 276 0.85 -1.36 -12.25
CA GLU A 276 0.63 -2.68 -12.86
C GLU A 276 0.24 -3.77 -11.85
N GLY A 277 0.36 -3.45 -10.56
CA GLY A 277 0.32 -4.41 -9.47
C GLY A 277 1.72 -4.97 -9.19
N ALA A 278 2.27 -4.63 -8.03
CA ALA A 278 3.50 -5.20 -7.50
C ALA A 278 3.52 -6.74 -7.44
N LEU A 279 2.35 -7.39 -7.48
CA LEU A 279 2.21 -8.86 -7.49
C LEU A 279 2.05 -9.46 -8.89
N ALA A 280 1.84 -8.65 -9.94
CA ALA A 280 1.65 -9.12 -11.32
C ALA A 280 2.95 -9.60 -12.00
N GLY A 281 4.11 -9.40 -11.36
CA GLY A 281 5.44 -9.74 -11.87
C GLY A 281 5.72 -11.24 -11.98
N GLY A 282 5.07 -11.91 -12.94
CA GLY A 282 5.70 -12.99 -13.68
C GLY A 282 6.69 -12.37 -14.67
N SER A 283 7.89 -12.92 -14.79
CA SER A 283 8.91 -12.40 -15.71
C SER A 283 8.41 -12.37 -17.16
N SER A 284 7.90 -11.24 -17.62
CA SER A 284 7.86 -10.89 -19.03
C SER A 284 9.16 -10.18 -19.35
N THR A 285 10.13 -10.95 -19.86
CA THR A 285 11.19 -10.40 -20.69
C THR A 285 10.55 -9.72 -21.90
N GLU A 286 10.66 -8.40 -21.98
CA GLU A 286 10.80 -7.68 -23.24
C GLU A 286 12.16 -6.98 -23.27
#